data_AF-A0A7C6IHG7-F1
#
_entry.id   AF-A0A7C6IHG7-F1
#
_cell.length_a   1.000
_cell.length_b   1.000
_cell.length_c   1.000
_cell.angle_alpha   90.00
_cell.angle_beta   90.00
_cell.angle_gamma   90.00
#
_symmetry.space_group_name_H-M   'P 1'
#
loop_
_entity.id
_entity.type
_entity.pdbx_description
1 polymer ?
#
loop_
_entity_poly.entity_id
_entity_poly.type
_entity_poly.pdbx_seq_one_letter_code
_entity_poly.pdbx_strand_id
1 'polypeptide(L)'
;TVIARRRTLLGAIELSAQPLRPGPGDCREAWLREIERDPAAVAALFGFTDDAAALRSRLALLHRELGAPWPDVSDAGLATRAEELLGAALDAAAPRPIGVDQLRGLLPWPEAARLDELAPQRLTVPSGSAIRVDYPDDGPPVLAVKLQECFGLADTPALVDGRVPVVLHLLSPAARPLAVTADLRSFWDGPYAQVRAEMRGRYPKHPWPEDPWSAQATKRTNRRGR
;
A
#
# COMPACT_ATOMS: atom_id res chain seq x y z
N THR A 1 6.15 -24.01 7.88
CA THR A 1 5.44 -24.86 8.87
C THR A 1 6.42 -25.39 9.87
N VAL A 2 6.10 -25.39 11.16
CA VAL A 2 6.90 -26.03 12.22
C VAL A 2 6.76 -27.53 12.15
N ILE A 3 7.88 -28.23 12.15
CA ILE A 3 7.95 -29.69 12.19
C ILE A 3 8.74 -30.10 13.43
N ALA A 4 8.27 -31.13 14.13
CA ALA A 4 8.98 -31.70 15.28
C ALA A 4 9.31 -33.17 15.02
N ARG A 5 10.45 -33.63 15.53
CA ARG A 5 10.83 -35.04 15.54
C ARG A 5 11.62 -35.38 16.80
N ARG A 6 11.36 -36.56 17.35
CA ARG A 6 12.18 -37.16 18.41
C ARG A 6 13.32 -37.91 17.75
N ARG A 7 14.55 -37.67 18.20
CA ARG A 7 15.74 -38.40 17.75
C ARG A 7 16.36 -39.15 18.92
N THR A 8 16.77 -40.38 18.69
CA THR A 8 17.61 -41.16 19.61
C THR A 8 19.02 -41.21 19.03
N LEU A 9 20.03 -40.84 19.81
CA LEU A 9 21.41 -40.75 19.36
C LEU A 9 22.32 -41.63 20.23
N LEU A 10 23.31 -42.28 19.62
CA LEU A 10 24.47 -42.86 20.32
C LEU A 10 25.70 -42.01 19.95
N GLY A 11 26.04 -41.05 20.81
CA GLY A 11 26.99 -40.00 20.45
C GLY A 11 26.47 -39.17 19.28
N ALA A 12 27.22 -39.11 18.18
CA ALA A 12 26.82 -38.41 16.96
C ALA A 12 25.98 -39.28 15.99
N ILE A 13 25.79 -40.57 16.29
CA ILE A 13 25.08 -41.50 15.40
C ILE A 13 23.58 -41.49 15.72
N GLU A 14 22.76 -41.14 14.73
CA GLU A 14 21.29 -41.23 14.84
C GLU A 14 20.84 -42.69 14.76
N LEU A 15 20.26 -43.20 15.85
CA LEU A 15 19.71 -44.56 15.92
C LEU A 15 18.26 -44.63 15.41
N SER A 16 17.47 -43.58 15.68
CA SER A 16 16.09 -43.49 15.21
C SER A 16 15.60 -42.05 15.17
N ALA A 17 14.65 -41.77 14.28
CA ALA A 17 13.90 -40.53 14.23
C ALA A 17 12.40 -40.81 14.07
N GLN A 18 11.58 -40.24 14.94
CA GLN A 18 10.12 -40.36 14.91
C GLN A 18 9.49 -38.98 14.76
N PRO A 19 8.59 -38.76 13.78
CA PRO A 19 7.81 -37.53 13.70
C PRO A 19 7.01 -37.30 14.99
N LEU A 20 7.02 -36.06 15.46
CA LEU A 20 6.20 -35.61 16.58
C LEU A 20 5.30 -34.48 16.10
N ARG A 21 4.11 -34.38 16.71
CA ARG A 21 3.31 -33.16 16.59
C ARG A 21 3.87 -32.14 17.58
N PRO A 22 4.33 -30.96 17.11
CA PRO A 22 4.77 -29.91 18.03
C PRO A 22 3.60 -29.42 18.87
N GLY A 23 3.84 -29.14 20.14
CA GLY A 23 2.89 -28.44 21.00
C GLY A 23 2.86 -26.93 20.71
N PRO A 24 1.90 -26.19 21.30
CA PRO A 24 1.81 -24.73 21.19
C PRO A 24 3.12 -24.00 21.55
N GLY A 25 3.74 -24.38 22.68
CA GLY A 25 5.00 -23.79 23.13
C GLY A 25 6.16 -24.08 22.18
N ASP A 26 6.25 -25.29 21.63
CA ASP A 26 7.27 -25.66 20.64
C ASP A 26 7.12 -24.84 19.36
N CYS A 27 5.87 -24.60 18.92
CA CYS A 27 5.59 -23.78 17.74
C CYS A 27 6.01 -22.33 17.95
N ARG A 28 5.62 -21.76 19.09
CA ARG A 28 5.94 -20.37 19.44
C ARG A 28 7.44 -20.16 19.50
N GLU A 29 8.15 -21.04 20.20
CA GLU A 29 9.60 -20.98 20.33
C GLU A 29 10.30 -21.11 18.97
N ALA A 30 9.85 -22.05 18.12
CA ALA A 30 10.40 -22.23 16.78
C ALA A 30 10.19 -21.01 15.89
N TRP A 31 9.00 -20.41 15.91
CA TRP A 31 8.72 -19.20 15.13
C TRP A 31 9.51 -17.99 15.60
N LEU A 32 9.58 -17.74 16.91
CA LEU A 32 10.32 -16.60 17.45
C LEU A 32 11.81 -16.73 17.16
N ARG A 33 12.40 -17.93 17.26
CA ARG A 33 13.78 -18.18 16.85
C ARG A 33 14.03 -17.88 15.38
N GLU A 34 13.10 -18.27 14.50
CA GLU A 34 13.24 -18.01 13.07
C GLU A 34 13.12 -16.50 12.76
N ILE A 35 12.19 -15.80 13.42
CA ILE A 35 12.00 -14.35 13.29
C ILE A 35 13.21 -13.58 13.84
N GLU A 36 13.80 -14.02 14.95
CA GLU A 36 15.01 -13.43 15.52
C GLU A 36 16.21 -13.60 14.58
N ARG A 37 16.31 -14.76 13.92
CA ARG A 37 17.37 -15.06 12.94
C ARG A 37 17.20 -14.26 11.65
N ASP A 38 15.98 -14.17 11.14
CA ASP A 38 15.63 -13.49 9.89
C ASP A 38 14.36 -12.64 10.10
N PRO A 39 14.50 -11.32 10.26
CA PRO A 39 13.34 -10.43 10.41
C PRO A 39 12.34 -10.50 9.25
N ALA A 40 12.79 -10.84 8.03
CA ALA A 40 11.91 -10.99 6.87
C ALA A 40 11.00 -12.23 6.99
N ALA A 41 11.28 -13.15 7.92
CA ALA A 41 10.49 -14.36 8.15
C ALA A 41 9.03 -14.05 8.51
N VAL A 42 8.75 -12.91 9.16
CA VAL A 42 7.36 -12.49 9.44
C VAL A 42 6.57 -12.39 8.13
N ALA A 43 7.06 -11.60 7.17
CA ALA A 43 6.41 -11.41 5.89
C ALA A 43 6.48 -12.68 5.01
N ALA A 44 7.64 -13.36 4.98
CA ALA A 44 7.87 -14.50 4.12
C ALA A 44 7.07 -15.75 4.53
N LEU A 45 6.89 -15.98 5.84
CA LEU A 45 6.23 -17.20 6.35
C LEU A 45 4.75 -17.00 6.62
N PHE A 46 4.38 -15.88 7.26
CA PHE A 46 2.98 -15.60 7.59
C PHE A 46 2.27 -14.94 6.43
N GLY A 47 2.93 -14.01 5.73
CA GLY A 47 2.30 -13.21 4.70
C GLY A 47 1.21 -12.30 5.26
N PHE A 48 0.56 -11.56 4.38
CA PHE A 48 -0.51 -10.64 4.71
C PHE A 48 -1.73 -10.93 3.84
N THR A 49 -2.92 -10.69 4.36
CA THR A 49 -4.09 -10.54 3.47
C THR A 49 -3.93 -9.27 2.62
N ASP A 50 -4.62 -9.18 1.48
CA ASP A 50 -4.53 -8.01 0.60
C ASP A 50 -4.88 -6.69 1.33
N ASP A 51 -5.90 -6.72 2.19
CA ASP A 51 -6.30 -5.55 2.98
C ASP A 51 -5.27 -5.21 4.08
N ALA A 52 -4.63 -6.21 4.67
CA ALA A 52 -3.56 -6.01 5.66
C ALA A 52 -2.31 -5.43 4.99
N ALA A 53 -1.95 -5.91 3.80
CA ALA A 53 -0.86 -5.34 3.01
C ALA A 53 -1.15 -3.86 2.66
N ALA A 54 -2.38 -3.54 2.24
CA ALA A 54 -2.77 -2.16 1.97
C ALA A 54 -2.70 -1.26 3.22
N LEU A 55 -3.11 -1.76 4.39
CA LEU A 55 -2.93 -1.04 5.66
C LEU A 55 -1.45 -0.85 6.01
N ARG A 56 -0.64 -1.91 5.86
CA ARG A 56 0.80 -1.87 6.12
C ARG A 56 1.48 -0.78 5.30
N SER A 57 1.22 -0.68 3.99
CA SER A 57 1.85 0.34 3.14
C SER A 57 1.48 1.77 3.55
N ARG A 58 0.23 1.99 4.01
CA ARG A 58 -0.19 3.29 4.56
C ARG A 58 0.54 3.62 5.86
N LEU A 59 0.71 2.64 6.74
CA LEU A 59 1.45 2.82 7.99
C LEU A 59 2.94 3.04 7.75
N ALA A 60 3.52 2.37 6.76
CA ALA A 60 4.91 2.57 6.37
C ALA A 60 5.16 4.02 5.90
N LEU A 61 4.25 4.59 5.11
CA LEU A 61 4.29 6.00 4.75
C LEU A 61 4.25 6.90 6.01
N LEU A 62 3.28 6.69 6.91
CA LEU A 62 3.15 7.54 8.09
C LEU A 62 4.35 7.44 9.02
N HIS A 63 4.89 6.24 9.23
CA HIS A 63 6.11 6.05 10.01
C HIS A 63 7.31 6.75 9.38
N ARG A 64 7.49 6.64 8.06
CA ARG A 64 8.60 7.30 7.36
C ARG A 64 8.56 8.82 7.47
N GLU A 65 7.37 9.43 7.35
CA GLU A 65 7.21 10.88 7.23
C GLU A 65 6.95 11.60 8.56
N LEU A 66 6.39 10.89 9.54
CA LEU A 66 6.04 11.43 10.86
C LEU A 66 6.84 10.80 12.00
N GLY A 67 7.40 9.60 11.82
CA GLY A 67 8.09 8.86 12.87
C GLY A 67 7.14 8.41 13.98
N ALA A 68 7.65 8.40 15.22
CA ALA A 68 6.84 8.09 16.40
C ALA A 68 5.66 9.09 16.54
N PRO A 69 4.46 8.62 16.95
CA PRO A 69 4.15 7.29 17.48
C PRO A 69 3.70 6.27 16.42
N TRP A 70 3.76 6.59 15.11
CA TRP A 70 3.39 5.62 14.06
C TRP A 70 4.36 4.43 14.07
N PRO A 71 3.85 3.19 14.00
CA PRO A 71 4.67 2.00 14.22
C PRO A 71 5.59 1.75 13.04
N ASP A 72 6.82 1.32 13.32
CA ASP A 72 7.67 0.72 12.30
C ASP A 72 7.05 -0.63 11.88
N VAL A 73 6.56 -0.69 10.64
CA VAL A 73 5.98 -1.89 10.03
C VAL A 73 6.88 -2.48 8.94
N SER A 74 8.17 -2.10 8.92
CA SER A 74 9.21 -2.81 8.18
C SER A 74 9.37 -4.23 8.71
N ASP A 75 10.07 -5.09 7.96
CA ASP A 75 10.33 -6.46 8.41
C ASP A 75 11.03 -6.49 9.79
N ALA A 76 11.98 -5.57 10.02
CA ALA A 76 12.66 -5.41 11.30
C ALA A 76 11.72 -4.91 12.42
N GLY A 77 10.86 -3.92 12.11
CA GLY A 77 9.89 -3.38 13.07
C GLY A 77 8.86 -4.42 13.49
N LEU A 78 8.32 -5.18 12.53
CA LEU A 78 7.36 -6.25 12.79
C LEU A 78 8.00 -7.43 13.53
N ALA A 79 9.26 -7.78 13.21
CA ALA A 79 9.99 -8.82 13.94
C ALA A 79 10.18 -8.46 15.41
N THR A 80 10.52 -7.20 15.71
CA THR A 80 10.66 -6.70 17.08
C THR A 80 9.36 -6.78 17.88
N ARG A 81 8.20 -6.64 17.21
CA ARG A 81 6.87 -6.71 17.80
C ARG A 81 6.12 -8.01 17.46
N ALA A 82 6.85 -9.07 17.09
CA ALA A 82 6.23 -10.28 16.56
C ALA A 82 5.27 -10.94 17.55
N GLU A 83 5.59 -10.94 18.83
CA GLU A 83 4.71 -11.49 19.87
C GLU A 83 3.38 -10.74 19.96
N GLU A 84 3.41 -9.41 19.90
CA GLU A 84 2.23 -8.55 19.94
C GLU A 84 1.38 -8.70 18.66
N LEU A 85 2.04 -8.71 17.50
CA LEU A 85 1.40 -8.80 16.19
C LEU A 85 0.76 -10.18 15.94
N LEU A 86 1.50 -11.25 16.23
CA LEU A 86 1.10 -12.62 15.88
C LEU A 86 0.30 -13.28 17.00
N GLY A 87 0.55 -12.94 18.27
CA GLY A 87 -0.20 -13.45 19.41
C GLY A 87 -0.34 -14.97 19.40
N ALA A 88 -1.59 -15.47 19.37
CA ALA A 88 -1.89 -16.90 19.31
C ALA A 88 -1.58 -17.58 17.96
N ALA A 89 -1.27 -16.81 16.90
CA ALA A 89 -0.82 -17.39 15.63
C ALA A 89 0.54 -18.08 15.77
N LEU A 90 1.37 -17.67 16.74
CA LEU A 90 2.64 -18.33 17.08
C LEU A 90 2.43 -19.75 17.64
N ASP A 91 1.26 -20.05 18.19
CA ASP A 91 0.99 -21.36 18.80
C ASP A 91 0.58 -22.43 17.77
N ALA A 92 0.45 -22.03 16.49
CA ALA A 92 0.08 -22.92 15.40
C ALA A 92 1.31 -23.37 14.60
N ALA A 93 1.37 -24.66 14.28
CA ALA A 93 2.45 -25.22 13.45
C ALA A 93 2.42 -24.70 12.01
N ALA A 94 1.24 -24.42 11.47
CA ALA A 94 1.08 -23.81 10.15
C ALA A 94 0.90 -22.29 10.30
N PRO A 95 1.67 -21.48 9.53
CA PRO A 95 1.50 -20.04 9.56
C PRO A 95 0.13 -19.66 8.99
N ARG A 96 -0.42 -18.54 9.47
CA ARG A 96 -1.64 -17.94 8.94
C ARG A 96 -1.36 -16.51 8.48
N PRO A 97 -1.97 -16.05 7.38
CA PRO A 97 -1.87 -14.67 6.93
C PRO A 97 -2.22 -13.67 8.03
N ILE A 98 -1.36 -12.66 8.19
CA ILE A 98 -1.61 -11.53 9.07
C ILE A 98 -2.81 -10.76 8.54
N GLY A 99 -3.83 -10.63 9.38
CA GLY A 99 -5.05 -9.88 9.07
C GLY A 99 -4.98 -8.41 9.45
N VAL A 100 -5.97 -7.64 8.99
CA VAL A 100 -6.11 -6.20 9.27
C VAL A 100 -6.17 -5.92 10.78
N ASP A 101 -6.88 -6.75 11.54
CA ASP A 101 -7.07 -6.54 12.98
C ASP A 101 -5.77 -6.70 13.78
N GLN A 102 -4.88 -7.59 13.35
CA GLN A 102 -3.55 -7.75 13.95
C GLN A 102 -2.69 -6.51 13.75
N LEU A 103 -2.68 -5.94 12.53
CA LEU A 103 -1.97 -4.68 12.27
C LEU A 103 -2.63 -3.50 12.97
N ARG A 104 -3.95 -3.46 13.07
CA ARG A 104 -4.68 -2.43 13.84
C ARG A 104 -4.33 -2.46 15.31
N GLY A 105 -4.03 -3.63 15.86
CA GLY A 105 -3.53 -3.79 17.23
C GLY A 105 -2.23 -3.01 17.49
N LEU A 106 -1.43 -2.73 16.46
CA LEU A 106 -0.18 -1.97 16.59
C LEU A 106 -0.37 -0.45 16.50
N LEU A 107 -1.57 0.03 16.18
CA LEU A 107 -1.83 1.45 15.95
C LEU A 107 -1.72 2.28 17.24
N PRO A 108 -1.12 3.48 17.16
CA PRO A 108 -1.00 4.37 18.30
C PRO A 108 -2.33 5.06 18.56
N TRP A 109 -2.88 4.91 19.75
CA TRP A 109 -4.01 5.72 20.20
C TRP A 109 -3.49 6.96 20.94
N PRO A 110 -4.02 8.17 20.65
CA PRO A 110 -5.20 8.47 19.84
C PRO A 110 -4.95 8.75 18.33
N GLU A 111 -3.70 8.80 17.87
CA GLU A 111 -3.33 9.23 16.51
C GLU A 111 -3.96 8.38 15.39
N ALA A 112 -4.27 7.12 15.69
CA ALA A 112 -4.98 6.18 14.82
C ALA A 112 -6.26 6.76 14.22
N ALA A 113 -6.95 7.66 14.94
CA ALA A 113 -8.16 8.32 14.46
C ALA A 113 -7.93 9.17 13.19
N ARG A 114 -6.70 9.64 12.94
CA ARG A 114 -6.33 10.44 11.77
C ARG A 114 -5.78 9.61 10.61
N LEU A 115 -5.72 8.28 10.72
CA LEU A 115 -5.14 7.42 9.68
C LEU A 115 -5.78 7.61 8.30
N ASP A 116 -7.12 7.67 8.24
CA ASP A 116 -7.84 7.86 6.98
C ASP A 116 -7.77 9.30 6.45
N GLU A 117 -7.45 10.27 7.30
CA GLU A 117 -7.20 11.66 6.91
C GLU A 117 -5.78 11.82 6.33
N LEU A 118 -4.77 11.28 7.02
CA LEU A 118 -3.36 11.44 6.69
C LEU A 118 -2.94 10.61 5.49
N ALA A 119 -3.45 9.39 5.37
CA ALA A 119 -3.13 8.45 4.30
C ALA A 119 -4.41 7.74 3.82
N PRO A 120 -5.34 8.41 3.12
CA PRO A 120 -6.62 7.82 2.70
C PRO A 120 -6.46 6.66 1.72
N GLN A 121 -7.37 5.68 1.76
CA GLN A 121 -7.37 4.61 0.74
C GLN A 121 -7.76 5.11 -0.66
N ARG A 122 -8.56 6.19 -0.71
CA ARG A 122 -9.07 6.77 -1.95
C ARG A 122 -9.07 8.30 -1.87
N LEU A 123 -8.75 8.94 -2.98
CA LEU A 123 -8.90 10.38 -3.17
C LEU A 123 -10.05 10.68 -4.12
N THR A 124 -10.89 11.62 -3.73
CA THR A 124 -11.92 12.16 -4.61
C THR A 124 -11.31 13.19 -5.53
N VAL A 125 -11.42 12.98 -6.84
CA VAL A 125 -10.96 13.92 -7.87
C VAL A 125 -12.12 14.82 -8.33
N PRO A 126 -11.87 15.95 -9.02
CA PRO A 126 -12.92 16.94 -9.34
C PRO A 126 -14.13 16.39 -10.11
N SER A 127 -13.97 15.27 -10.85
CA SER A 127 -15.09 14.58 -11.50
C SER A 127 -16.11 13.96 -10.53
N GLY A 128 -15.78 13.90 -9.23
CA GLY A 128 -16.50 13.19 -8.17
C GLY A 128 -16.13 11.71 -8.05
N SER A 129 -15.17 11.20 -8.84
CA SER A 129 -14.71 9.83 -8.74
C SER A 129 -13.76 9.65 -7.54
N ALA A 130 -13.91 8.53 -6.80
CA ALA A 130 -13.02 8.14 -5.72
C ALA A 130 -11.97 7.14 -6.22
N ILE A 131 -10.77 7.64 -6.50
CA ILE A 131 -9.66 6.88 -7.10
C ILE A 131 -8.80 6.27 -5.98
N ARG A 132 -8.45 4.99 -6.11
CA ARG A 132 -7.58 4.29 -5.14
C ARG A 132 -6.19 4.92 -5.18
N VAL A 133 -5.63 5.16 -3.99
CA VAL A 133 -4.25 5.58 -3.83
C VAL A 133 -3.40 4.32 -3.66
N ASP A 134 -2.35 4.21 -4.46
CA ASP A 134 -1.35 3.16 -4.32
C ASP A 134 -0.20 3.70 -3.48
N TYR A 135 0.22 2.92 -2.48
CA TYR A 135 1.28 3.26 -1.55
C TYR A 135 2.46 2.32 -1.79
N PRO A 136 3.43 2.70 -2.64
CA PRO A 136 4.61 1.86 -2.85
C PRO A 136 5.47 1.81 -1.58
N ASP A 137 6.19 0.71 -1.39
CA ASP A 137 7.07 0.53 -0.21
C ASP A 137 8.15 1.62 -0.15
N ASP A 138 8.67 2.00 -1.33
CA ASP A 138 9.58 3.11 -1.50
C ASP A 138 8.98 4.15 -2.47
N GLY A 139 9.09 5.42 -2.10
CA GLY A 139 8.60 6.55 -2.87
C GLY A 139 7.23 7.09 -2.47
N PRO A 140 6.73 8.07 -3.24
CA PRO A 140 5.50 8.80 -2.93
C PRO A 140 4.24 7.99 -3.28
N PRO A 141 3.10 8.30 -2.64
CA PRO A 141 1.79 7.78 -3.02
C PRO A 141 1.46 8.09 -4.47
N VAL A 142 0.84 7.14 -5.15
CA VAL A 142 0.51 7.21 -6.58
C VAL A 142 -1.00 7.22 -6.78
N LEU A 143 -1.48 8.11 -7.67
CA LEU A 143 -2.87 8.14 -8.11
C LEU A 143 -2.93 7.91 -9.62
N ALA A 144 -3.35 6.72 -10.02
CA ALA A 144 -3.61 6.37 -11.42
C ALA A 144 -4.99 6.90 -11.83
N VAL A 145 -5.02 8.07 -12.48
CA VAL A 145 -6.25 8.81 -12.76
C VAL A 145 -6.34 9.22 -14.23
N LYS A 146 -7.55 9.14 -14.80
CA LYS A 146 -7.78 9.64 -16.16
C LYS A 146 -7.61 11.15 -16.20
N LEU A 147 -6.85 11.64 -17.17
CA LEU A 147 -6.52 13.06 -17.29
C LEU A 147 -7.76 13.98 -17.29
N GLN A 148 -8.83 13.56 -17.97
CA GLN A 148 -10.09 14.31 -18.04
C GLN A 148 -10.85 14.43 -16.71
N GLU A 149 -10.49 13.62 -15.71
CA GLU A 149 -11.07 13.70 -14.36
C GLU A 149 -10.30 14.69 -13.46
N CYS A 150 -9.16 15.20 -13.92
CA CYS A 150 -8.32 16.18 -13.24
C CYS A 150 -8.51 17.62 -13.75
N PHE A 151 -9.31 17.86 -14.79
CA PHE A 151 -9.57 19.23 -15.25
C PHE A 151 -10.18 20.09 -14.14
N GLY A 152 -9.78 21.36 -14.06
CA GLY A 152 -10.15 22.23 -12.96
C GLY A 152 -9.34 22.03 -11.67
N LEU A 153 -8.50 21.00 -11.58
CA LEU A 153 -7.60 20.81 -10.45
C LEU A 153 -6.32 21.60 -10.68
N ALA A 154 -6.15 22.68 -9.90
CA ALA A 154 -4.99 23.55 -10.03
C ALA A 154 -3.74 22.95 -9.38
N ASP A 155 -3.86 22.48 -8.14
CA ASP A 155 -2.75 22.00 -7.34
C ASP A 155 -2.83 20.48 -7.12
N THR A 156 -1.68 19.80 -7.14
CA THR A 156 -1.60 18.37 -6.86
C THR A 156 -1.99 18.11 -5.41
N PRO A 157 -2.87 17.12 -5.12
CA PRO A 157 -3.15 16.72 -3.75
C PRO A 157 -1.88 16.28 -3.03
N ALA A 158 -1.74 16.66 -1.77
CA ALA A 158 -0.67 16.19 -0.91
C ALA A 158 -1.25 15.48 0.31
N LEU A 159 -0.63 14.37 0.71
CA LEU A 159 -0.97 13.57 1.88
C LEU A 159 -0.08 13.94 3.07
N VAL A 160 -0.38 13.34 4.23
CA VAL A 160 0.41 13.50 5.45
C VAL A 160 0.52 14.98 5.85
N ASP A 161 -0.62 15.64 6.05
CA ASP A 161 -0.70 17.08 6.37
C ASP A 161 0.05 17.97 5.35
N GLY A 162 0.00 17.61 4.07
CA GLY A 162 0.59 18.36 2.97
C GLY A 162 2.09 18.11 2.72
N ARG A 163 2.71 17.20 3.47
CA ARG A 163 4.16 16.90 3.35
C ARG A 163 4.51 16.13 2.09
N VAL A 164 3.62 15.24 1.66
CA VAL A 164 3.92 14.28 0.59
C VAL A 164 3.03 14.53 -0.61
N PRO A 165 3.53 15.12 -1.71
CA PRO A 165 2.76 15.28 -2.93
C PRO A 165 2.44 13.91 -3.52
N VAL A 166 1.20 13.74 -3.99
CA VAL A 166 0.77 12.54 -4.69
C VAL A 166 1.29 12.58 -6.12
N VAL A 167 1.94 11.51 -6.57
CA VAL A 167 2.33 11.37 -7.97
C VAL A 167 1.12 10.94 -8.79
N LEU A 168 0.74 11.77 -9.75
CA LEU A 168 -0.34 11.49 -10.68
C LEU A 168 0.20 10.69 -11.87
N HIS A 169 -0.26 9.46 -12.01
CA HIS A 169 -0.15 8.71 -13.26
C HIS A 169 -1.36 9.09 -14.12
N LEU A 170 -1.16 10.08 -14.99
CA LEU A 170 -2.20 10.61 -15.85
C LEU A 170 -2.47 9.64 -17.00
N LEU A 171 -3.73 9.21 -17.12
CA LEU A 171 -4.15 8.17 -18.06
C LEU A 171 -5.07 8.71 -19.15
N SER A 172 -5.04 8.06 -20.31
CA SER A 172 -5.99 8.24 -21.38
C SER A 172 -7.37 7.69 -21.00
N PRO A 173 -8.43 7.97 -21.78
CA PRO A 173 -9.75 7.38 -21.54
C PRO A 173 -9.76 5.85 -21.51
N ALA A 174 -8.84 5.21 -22.26
CA ALA A 174 -8.64 3.77 -22.31
C ALA A 174 -7.62 3.27 -21.27
N ALA A 175 -7.34 4.05 -20.22
CA ALA A 175 -6.41 3.73 -19.14
C ALA A 175 -4.96 3.46 -19.59
N ARG A 176 -4.52 4.09 -20.69
CA ARG A 176 -3.11 4.03 -21.13
C ARG A 176 -2.31 5.18 -20.50
N PRO A 177 -1.07 4.97 -20.05
CA PRO A 177 -0.24 6.05 -19.51
C PRO A 177 -0.05 7.19 -20.52
N LEU A 178 -0.17 8.43 -20.06
CA LEU A 178 0.10 9.65 -20.83
C LEU A 178 1.26 10.44 -20.26
N ALA A 179 1.25 10.65 -18.95
CA ALA A 179 2.27 11.40 -18.24
C ALA A 179 2.32 10.97 -16.77
N VAL A 180 3.46 11.23 -16.14
CA VAL A 180 3.66 11.08 -14.70
C VAL A 180 4.07 12.45 -14.17
N THR A 181 3.37 12.97 -13.17
CA THR A 181 3.71 14.27 -12.57
C THR A 181 3.38 14.33 -11.09
N ALA A 182 4.24 14.96 -10.30
CA ALA A 182 3.93 15.40 -8.92
C ALA A 182 3.51 16.88 -8.88
N ASP A 183 3.65 17.60 -10.00
CA ASP A 183 3.30 19.02 -10.15
C ASP A 183 2.33 19.17 -11.33
N LEU A 184 1.04 19.19 -10.98
CA LEU A 184 -0.03 19.29 -11.95
C LEU A 184 -0.08 20.69 -12.59
N ARG A 185 0.34 21.73 -11.88
CA ARG A 185 0.39 23.11 -12.37
C ARG A 185 1.41 23.25 -13.50
N SER A 186 2.64 22.81 -13.25
CA SER A 186 3.68 22.78 -14.29
C SER A 186 3.30 21.87 -15.48
N PHE A 187 2.54 20.80 -15.23
CA PHE A 187 2.03 19.95 -16.30
C PHE A 187 1.03 20.69 -17.21
N TRP A 188 0.12 21.49 -16.64
CA TRP A 188 -0.83 22.30 -17.40
C TRP A 188 -0.16 23.38 -18.23
N ASP A 189 0.85 24.05 -17.69
CA ASP A 189 1.54 25.17 -18.35
C ASP A 189 2.47 24.75 -19.50
N GLY A 190 2.85 23.46 -19.58
CA GLY A 190 3.75 22.97 -20.62
C GLY A 190 3.29 21.67 -21.28
N PRO A 191 3.59 20.49 -20.70
CA PRO A 191 3.37 19.18 -21.33
C PRO A 191 1.95 18.92 -21.83
N TYR A 192 0.92 19.51 -21.20
CA TYR A 192 -0.47 19.30 -21.57
C TYR A 192 -0.76 19.63 -23.03
N ALA A 193 -0.15 20.68 -23.60
CA ALA A 193 -0.45 21.10 -24.98
C ALA A 193 -0.15 19.99 -26.00
N GLN A 194 0.95 19.26 -25.81
CA GLN A 194 1.31 18.12 -26.65
C GLN A 194 0.38 16.93 -26.44
N VAL A 195 0.10 16.59 -25.17
CA VAL A 195 -0.85 15.50 -24.82
C VAL A 195 -2.22 15.77 -25.43
N ARG A 196 -2.71 17.01 -25.33
CA ARG A 196 -3.98 17.45 -25.91
C ARG A 196 -3.99 17.26 -27.44
N ALA A 197 -2.95 17.69 -28.14
CA ALA A 197 -2.86 17.58 -29.59
C ALA A 197 -2.96 16.13 -30.06
N GLU A 198 -2.25 15.21 -29.38
CA GLU A 198 -2.30 13.78 -29.69
C GLU A 198 -3.67 13.18 -29.34
N MET A 199 -4.17 13.46 -28.14
CA MET A 199 -5.39 12.84 -27.61
C MET A 199 -6.65 13.29 -28.35
N ARG A 200 -6.69 14.50 -28.88
CA ARG A 200 -7.83 14.98 -29.69
C ARG A 200 -8.00 14.20 -30.99
N GLY A 201 -6.90 13.70 -31.57
CA GLY A 201 -6.93 12.79 -32.73
C GLY A 201 -7.32 11.36 -32.35
N ARG A 202 -6.70 10.80 -31.30
CA ARG A 202 -6.94 9.40 -30.87
C ARG A 202 -8.31 9.18 -30.20
N TYR A 203 -8.82 10.18 -29.47
CA TYR A 203 -10.05 10.11 -28.68
C TYR A 203 -10.96 11.33 -28.93
N PRO A 204 -11.48 11.53 -30.15
CA PRO A 204 -12.20 12.76 -30.54
C PRO A 204 -13.54 12.97 -29.80
N LYS A 205 -14.11 11.92 -29.20
CA LYS A 205 -15.35 12.00 -28.41
C LYS A 205 -15.13 12.47 -26.97
N HIS A 206 -13.89 12.63 -26.53
CA HIS A 206 -13.54 13.03 -25.16
C HIS A 206 -13.21 14.52 -25.05
N PRO A 207 -13.35 15.13 -23.85
CA PRO A 207 -13.03 16.54 -23.65
C PRO A 207 -11.51 16.77 -23.69
N TRP A 208 -11.08 17.68 -24.56
CA TRP A 208 -9.69 18.13 -24.71
C TRP A 208 -9.66 19.67 -24.78
N PRO A 209 -10.00 20.35 -23.66
CA PRO A 209 -10.15 21.80 -23.62
C PRO A 209 -8.84 22.51 -23.95
N GLU A 210 -8.92 23.76 -24.42
CA GLU A 210 -7.71 24.60 -24.54
C GLU A 210 -7.26 25.11 -23.19
N ASP A 211 -8.22 25.47 -22.34
CA ASP A 211 -7.99 25.84 -20.95
C ASP A 211 -8.32 24.67 -20.01
N PRO A 212 -7.32 23.91 -19.51
CA PRO A 212 -7.55 22.84 -18.55
C PRO A 212 -7.89 23.33 -17.14
N TRP A 213 -7.65 24.61 -16.83
CA TRP A 213 -7.81 25.19 -15.49
C TRP A 213 -9.26 25.49 -15.12
N SER A 214 -10.08 25.86 -16.11
CA SER A 214 -11.50 26.17 -15.91
C SER A 214 -12.44 25.06 -16.40
N ALA A 215 -11.89 24.07 -17.12
CA ALA A 215 -12.69 23.01 -17.70
C ALA A 215 -13.33 22.11 -16.63
N GLN A 216 -14.60 21.79 -16.81
CA GLN A 216 -15.31 20.88 -15.92
C GLN A 216 -14.78 19.44 -16.09
N ALA A 217 -14.20 18.88 -15.03
CA ALA A 217 -13.81 17.48 -14.99
C ALA A 217 -15.01 16.55 -15.21
N THR A 218 -14.76 15.45 -15.91
CA THR A 218 -15.80 14.45 -16.16
C THR A 218 -15.18 13.08 -16.44
N LYS A 219 -15.90 12.03 -16.07
CA LYS A 219 -15.59 10.64 -16.46
C LYS A 219 -16.24 10.21 -17.78
N ARG A 220 -17.04 11.09 -18.40
CA ARG A 220 -17.86 10.78 -19.58
C ARG A 220 -17.23 11.35 -20.85
N THR A 221 -17.71 10.88 -21.99
CA THR A 221 -17.46 11.53 -23.30
C THR A 221 -18.26 12.83 -23.40
N ASN A 222 -17.88 13.70 -24.34
CA ASN A 222 -18.68 14.86 -24.73
C ASN A 222 -20.09 14.38 -25.10
N ARG A 223 -21.12 15.00 -24.53
CA ARG A 223 -22.49 14.80 -25.02
C ARG A 223 -22.54 15.38 -26.43
N ARG A 224 -23.02 14.60 -27.42
CA ARG A 224 -23.51 15.20 -28.66
C ARG A 224 -24.65 16.13 -28.25
N GLY A 225 -24.53 17.42 -28.56
CA GLY A 225 -25.63 18.37 -28.42
C GLY A 225 -26.87 17.79 -29.10
N ARG A 226 -27.99 17.85 -28.40
CA ARG A 226 -29.30 17.58 -28.97
C ARG A 226 -29.75 18.82 -29.74
#